data_AF-A0A3D2WY65-F1
#
_entry.id   AF-A0A3D2WY65-F1
#
_cell.length_a   1.000
_cell.length_b   1.000
_cell.length_c   1.000
_cell.angle_alpha   90.00
_cell.angle_beta   90.00
_cell.angle_gamma   90.00
#
_symmetry.space_group_name_H-M   'P 1'
#
loop_
_entity.id
_entity.type
_entity.pdbx_description
1 polymer ?
#
loop_
_entity_poly.entity_id
_entity_poly.type
_entity_poly.pdbx_seq_one_letter_code
_entity_poly.pdbx_strand_id
1 'polypeptide(L)'
;ELEKTEPDENTKFKQLAGEEKSIERDTEIAHDLMKRTSVDMQDFPLMPSEQLENLISEFEKSSLMDDVRRAQKMMNSAKKQQARQSAKSSQEQLQNFHDKMKQFQADFNKKNMEEVINDFSNVIYKTLQLSQNQERLSEEIGQTPRQSERLMDVAVNQQQLRQNLVKLIDDLISLSNKTFGLSTRVGKGFGRASAAMNNAVQQMEERNPGAASRSAQTATAALNQSVLELINSMQNLQSSGSASGFENYLQQLQNMAGQQQGINDETRMLGIGKAGQQAAMQRMAARQQQLRKSLEQLQNEIGESSQKSGDLGGIAKDMDDVIKDLQQNRILRKTLERQQRILSRLLDAQKSLRTQDFKKERKSKTGVDFIRESPDRLPGHLGEKRSLLQENLEKALKEGYTREYEELIRQYFELLSKEAEH
;
A
#
# COMPACT_ATOMS: atom_id res chain seq x y z
N GLU A 1 -14.48 7.67 28.32
CA GLU A 1 -15.83 7.08 28.27
C GLU A 1 -16.21 6.30 29.53
N LEU A 2 -15.49 5.24 29.93
CA LEU A 2 -15.78 4.44 31.14
C LEU A 2 -16.03 5.26 32.42
N GLU A 3 -15.30 6.35 32.63
CA GLU A 3 -15.46 7.20 33.81
C GLU A 3 -16.83 7.90 33.84
N LYS A 4 -17.39 8.21 32.66
CA LYS A 4 -18.66 8.90 32.46
C LYS A 4 -19.87 7.96 32.41
N THR A 5 -19.65 6.65 32.43
CA THR A 5 -20.69 5.62 32.35
C THR A 5 -21.21 5.29 33.75
N GLU A 6 -22.50 5.43 33.99
CA GLU A 6 -23.11 5.06 35.28
C GLU A 6 -23.11 3.53 35.48
N PRO A 7 -23.08 3.02 36.73
CA PRO A 7 -22.97 1.57 37.03
C PRO A 7 -24.07 0.69 36.42
N ASP A 8 -25.22 1.29 36.13
CA ASP A 8 -26.46 0.71 35.64
C ASP A 8 -26.64 0.79 34.11
N GLU A 9 -25.73 1.47 33.39
CA GLU A 9 -25.74 1.58 31.92
C GLU A 9 -25.15 0.34 31.24
N ASN A 10 -25.79 -0.81 31.43
CA ASN A 10 -25.33 -2.10 30.91
C ASN A 10 -25.18 -2.12 29.37
N THR A 11 -25.97 -1.32 28.65
CA THR A 11 -25.86 -1.13 27.20
C THR A 11 -24.55 -0.42 26.81
N LYS A 12 -24.14 0.60 27.56
CA LYS A 12 -22.89 1.33 27.32
C LYS A 12 -21.67 0.47 27.64
N PHE A 13 -21.72 -0.35 28.69
CA PHE A 13 -20.68 -1.35 28.97
C PHE A 13 -20.49 -2.35 27.83
N LYS A 14 -21.58 -2.84 27.23
CA LYS A 14 -21.50 -3.74 26.05
C LYS A 14 -20.90 -3.04 24.82
N GLN A 15 -21.22 -1.76 24.60
CA GLN A 15 -20.61 -0.99 23.51
C GLN A 15 -19.09 -0.84 23.71
N LEU A 16 -18.67 -0.44 24.92
CA LEU A 16 -17.25 -0.29 25.26
C LEU A 16 -16.50 -1.62 25.19
N ALA A 17 -17.11 -2.73 25.61
CA ALA A 17 -16.54 -4.06 25.41
C ALA A 17 -16.36 -4.42 23.91
N GLY A 18 -17.24 -3.90 23.05
CA GLY A 18 -17.11 -4.00 21.59
C GLY A 18 -15.95 -3.19 21.04
N GLU A 19 -15.72 -1.98 21.56
CA GLU A 19 -14.57 -1.14 21.23
C GLU A 19 -13.25 -1.80 21.66
N GLU A 20 -13.16 -2.33 22.89
CA GLU A 20 -12.00 -3.10 23.37
C GLU A 20 -11.69 -4.30 22.48
N LYS A 21 -12.73 -4.99 21.97
CA LYS A 21 -12.55 -6.09 21.01
C LYS A 21 -12.01 -5.60 19.67
N SER A 22 -12.31 -4.37 19.26
CA SER A 22 -11.68 -3.76 18.08
C SER A 22 -10.22 -3.45 18.35
N ILE A 23 -9.90 -2.87 19.51
CA ILE A 23 -8.53 -2.57 19.95
C ILE A 23 -7.70 -3.86 19.99
N GLU A 24 -8.25 -4.96 20.52
CA GLU A 24 -7.60 -6.28 20.53
C GLU A 24 -7.20 -6.70 19.11
N ARG A 25 -8.15 -6.63 18.18
CA ARG A 25 -7.93 -7.02 16.78
C ARG A 25 -6.91 -6.12 16.09
N ASP A 26 -7.00 -4.81 16.27
CA ASP A 26 -6.09 -3.85 15.64
C ASP A 26 -4.66 -4.01 16.20
N THR A 27 -4.55 -4.34 17.49
CA THR A 27 -3.29 -4.65 18.16
C THR A 27 -2.67 -5.96 17.64
N GLU A 28 -3.49 -7.01 17.43
CA GLU A 28 -3.02 -8.25 16.79
C GLU A 28 -2.55 -8.02 15.35
N ILE A 29 -3.27 -7.19 14.58
CA ILE A 29 -2.89 -6.82 13.21
C ILE A 29 -1.56 -6.07 13.22
N ALA A 30 -1.39 -5.10 14.12
CA ALA A 30 -0.13 -4.36 14.26
C ALA A 30 1.03 -5.30 14.60
N HIS A 31 0.82 -6.26 15.50
CA HIS A 31 1.83 -7.26 15.84
C HIS A 31 2.21 -8.19 14.68
N ASP A 32 1.22 -8.74 13.96
CA ASP A 32 1.47 -9.57 12.76
C ASP A 32 2.19 -8.76 11.68
N LEU A 33 1.88 -7.47 11.54
CA LEU A 33 2.58 -6.57 10.64
C LEU A 33 4.03 -6.35 11.05
N MET A 34 4.30 -6.05 12.33
CA MET A 34 5.69 -5.91 12.81
C MET A 34 6.52 -7.15 12.52
N LYS A 35 5.96 -8.35 12.75
CA LYS A 35 6.64 -9.61 12.46
C LYS A 35 6.96 -9.80 10.99
N ARG A 36 6.00 -9.53 10.11
CA ARG A 36 6.24 -9.59 8.65
C ARG A 36 7.30 -8.58 8.23
N THR A 37 7.21 -7.34 8.70
CA THR A 37 8.23 -6.33 8.43
C THR A 37 9.61 -6.76 8.93
N SER A 38 9.71 -7.40 10.11
CA SER A 38 10.98 -7.93 10.61
C SER A 38 11.58 -8.98 9.67
N VAL A 39 10.74 -9.92 9.18
CA VAL A 39 11.16 -10.94 8.20
C VAL A 39 11.60 -10.28 6.89
N ASP A 40 10.80 -9.37 6.34
CA ASP A 40 11.13 -8.66 5.09
C ASP A 40 12.44 -7.86 5.24
N MET A 41 12.71 -7.32 6.44
CA MET A 41 13.96 -6.60 6.73
C MET A 41 15.17 -7.54 6.79
N GLN A 42 15.02 -8.82 7.13
CA GLN A 42 16.13 -9.78 7.18
C GLN A 42 16.70 -10.10 5.79
N ASP A 43 15.90 -9.95 4.74
CA ASP A 43 16.35 -10.13 3.35
C ASP A 43 17.37 -9.05 2.91
N PHE A 44 17.52 -7.98 3.70
CA PHE A 44 18.39 -6.86 3.41
C PHE A 44 19.43 -6.65 4.54
N PRO A 45 20.71 -6.98 4.33
CA PRO A 45 21.74 -7.02 5.38
C PRO A 45 21.96 -5.73 6.20
N LEU A 46 21.54 -4.57 5.69
CA LEU A 46 21.74 -3.25 6.31
C LEU A 46 20.50 -2.73 7.04
N MET A 47 19.39 -3.49 7.02
CA MET A 47 18.17 -3.09 7.73
C MET A 47 18.29 -3.40 9.23
N PRO A 48 17.79 -2.53 10.13
CA PRO A 48 17.83 -2.76 11.58
C PRO A 48 16.76 -3.77 12.05
N SER A 49 16.76 -4.96 11.46
CA SER A 49 15.83 -6.05 11.80
C SER A 49 15.91 -6.44 13.28
N GLU A 50 17.12 -6.46 13.85
CA GLU A 50 17.34 -6.75 15.28
C GLU A 50 16.64 -5.75 16.20
N GLN A 51 16.61 -4.46 15.85
CA GLN A 51 15.94 -3.44 16.66
C GLN A 51 14.42 -3.64 16.66
N LEU A 52 13.84 -4.01 15.51
CA LEU A 52 12.41 -4.33 15.40
C LEU A 52 12.09 -5.64 16.11
N GLU A 53 12.95 -6.65 16.02
CA GLU A 53 12.79 -7.95 16.69
C GLU A 53 12.79 -7.79 18.22
N ASN A 54 13.62 -6.87 18.75
CA ASN A 54 13.61 -6.52 20.16
C ASN A 54 12.28 -5.87 20.57
N LEU A 55 11.71 -4.96 19.75
CA LEU A 55 10.40 -4.36 20.01
C LEU A 55 9.27 -5.40 19.96
N ILE A 56 9.32 -6.34 19.01
CA ILE A 56 8.38 -7.47 18.93
C ILE A 56 8.49 -8.33 20.20
N SER A 57 9.71 -8.67 20.62
CA SER A 57 9.95 -9.47 21.83
C SER A 57 9.45 -8.77 23.10
N GLU A 58 9.63 -7.45 23.21
CA GLU A 58 9.08 -6.66 24.31
C GLU A 58 7.54 -6.65 24.28
N PHE A 59 6.95 -6.54 23.09
CA PHE A 59 5.50 -6.63 22.90
C PHE A 59 4.94 -7.98 23.35
N GLU A 60 5.56 -9.08 22.94
CA GLU A 60 5.12 -10.43 23.31
C GLU A 60 5.26 -10.73 24.81
N LYS A 61 6.26 -10.12 25.47
CA LYS A 61 6.46 -10.23 26.92
C LYS A 61 5.54 -9.31 27.73
N SER A 62 4.91 -8.34 27.09
CA SER A 62 4.02 -7.39 27.76
C SER A 62 2.69 -8.04 28.15
N SER A 63 2.01 -7.47 29.15
CA SER A 63 0.67 -7.91 29.53
C SER A 63 -0.44 -7.28 28.69
N LEU A 64 -0.11 -6.53 27.64
CA LEU A 64 -1.05 -5.70 26.89
C LEU A 64 -2.25 -6.50 26.38
N MET A 65 -2.02 -7.61 25.70
CA MET A 65 -3.10 -8.45 25.15
C MET A 65 -3.97 -9.04 26.25
N ASP A 66 -3.38 -9.41 27.38
CA ASP A 66 -4.11 -9.90 28.54
C ASP A 66 -4.92 -8.77 29.20
N ASP A 67 -4.39 -7.55 29.27
CA ASP A 67 -5.07 -6.39 29.82
C ASP A 67 -6.26 -5.95 28.95
N VAL A 68 -6.12 -5.95 27.62
CA VAL A 68 -7.25 -5.68 26.70
C VAL A 68 -8.34 -6.75 26.86
N ARG A 69 -7.97 -8.04 26.88
CA ARG A 69 -8.93 -9.14 27.10
C ARG A 69 -9.60 -9.07 28.48
N ARG A 70 -8.85 -8.71 29.52
CA ARG A 70 -9.39 -8.50 30.87
C ARG A 70 -10.36 -7.34 30.89
N ALA A 71 -9.99 -6.20 30.32
CA ALA A 71 -10.85 -5.02 30.21
C ALA A 71 -12.18 -5.37 29.54
N GLN A 72 -12.12 -6.05 28.39
CA GLN A 72 -13.30 -6.52 27.65
C GLN A 72 -14.21 -7.44 28.48
N LYS A 73 -13.64 -8.45 29.18
CA LYS A 73 -14.41 -9.36 30.06
C LYS A 73 -15.04 -8.63 31.24
N MET A 74 -14.31 -7.70 31.86
CA MET A 74 -14.81 -6.93 33.01
C MET A 74 -15.90 -5.95 32.59
N MET A 75 -15.81 -5.34 31.41
CA MET A 75 -16.90 -4.52 30.84
C MET A 75 -18.15 -5.35 30.56
N ASN A 76 -18.02 -6.53 29.95
CA ASN A 76 -19.16 -7.44 29.74
C ASN A 76 -19.83 -7.89 31.05
N SER A 77 -19.08 -7.89 32.16
CA SER A 77 -19.56 -8.26 33.49
C SER A 77 -19.98 -7.04 34.33
N ALA A 78 -20.03 -5.84 33.75
CA ALA A 78 -20.31 -4.57 34.43
C ALA A 78 -19.41 -4.25 35.64
N LYS A 79 -18.19 -4.82 35.70
CA LYS A 79 -17.21 -4.58 36.77
C LYS A 79 -16.38 -3.32 36.48
N LYS A 80 -17.00 -2.15 36.59
CA LYS A 80 -16.45 -0.83 36.21
C LYS A 80 -15.02 -0.58 36.69
N GLN A 81 -14.73 -0.80 37.97
CA GLN A 81 -13.42 -0.49 38.56
C GLN A 81 -12.30 -1.37 37.99
N GLN A 82 -12.55 -2.68 37.85
CA GLN A 82 -11.58 -3.63 37.30
C GLN A 82 -11.38 -3.39 35.79
N ALA A 83 -12.47 -3.14 35.06
CA ALA A 83 -12.41 -2.76 33.64
C ALA A 83 -11.56 -1.51 33.43
N ARG A 84 -11.76 -0.47 34.27
CA ARG A 84 -10.98 0.78 34.20
C ARG A 84 -9.49 0.54 34.46
N GLN A 85 -9.13 -0.28 35.44
CA GLN A 85 -7.73 -0.55 35.75
C GLN A 85 -7.02 -1.27 34.60
N SER A 86 -7.65 -2.31 34.03
CA SER A 86 -7.09 -3.02 32.88
C SER A 86 -7.03 -2.14 31.64
N ALA A 87 -8.10 -1.41 31.31
CA ALA A 87 -8.13 -0.51 30.15
C ALA A 87 -7.07 0.60 30.26
N LYS A 88 -6.86 1.17 31.45
CA LYS A 88 -5.83 2.18 31.69
C LYS A 88 -4.43 1.59 31.50
N SER A 89 -4.17 0.39 32.02
CA SER A 89 -2.89 -0.28 31.83
C SER A 89 -2.62 -0.59 30.35
N SER A 90 -3.62 -1.10 29.61
CA SER A 90 -3.53 -1.31 28.17
C SER A 90 -3.23 -0.02 27.42
N GLN A 91 -3.90 1.08 27.77
CA GLN A 91 -3.69 2.39 27.15
C GLN A 91 -2.24 2.89 27.36
N GLU A 92 -1.73 2.81 28.59
CA GLU A 92 -0.35 3.22 28.91
C GLU A 92 0.68 2.38 28.14
N GLN A 93 0.45 1.07 28.03
CA GLN A 93 1.32 0.17 27.27
C GLN A 93 1.25 0.45 25.75
N LEU A 94 0.05 0.64 25.19
CA LEU A 94 -0.13 1.02 23.78
C LEU A 94 0.57 2.34 23.46
N GLN A 95 0.47 3.32 24.36
CA GLN A 95 1.14 4.61 24.19
C GLN A 95 2.66 4.43 24.18
N ASN A 96 3.21 3.67 25.14
CA ASN A 96 4.64 3.36 25.18
C ASN A 96 5.12 2.63 23.91
N PHE A 97 4.36 1.64 23.42
CA PHE A 97 4.69 0.94 22.17
C PHE A 97 4.64 1.88 20.96
N HIS A 98 3.61 2.71 20.87
CA HIS A 98 3.50 3.72 19.81
C HIS A 98 4.71 4.67 19.82
N ASP A 99 5.15 5.13 20.99
CA ASP A 99 6.27 6.05 21.11
C ASP A 99 7.59 5.38 20.75
N LYS A 100 7.82 4.13 21.18
CA LYS A 100 8.98 3.32 20.75
C LYS A 100 8.98 3.05 19.24
N MET A 101 7.82 2.74 18.66
CA MET A 101 7.70 2.53 17.22
C MET A 101 7.95 3.82 16.42
N LYS A 102 7.50 4.97 16.92
CA LYS A 102 7.82 6.28 16.33
C LYS A 102 9.32 6.56 16.39
N GLN A 103 9.96 6.27 17.51
CA GLN A 103 11.40 6.44 17.66
C GLN A 103 12.16 5.52 16.69
N PHE A 104 11.79 4.24 16.62
CA PHE A 104 12.36 3.29 15.67
C PHE A 104 12.20 3.78 14.23
N GLN A 105 11.02 4.24 13.84
CA GLN A 105 10.78 4.79 12.51
C GLN A 105 11.66 6.02 12.21
N ALA A 106 11.82 6.92 13.18
CA ALA A 106 12.65 8.11 13.02
C ALA A 106 14.15 7.76 12.89
N ASP A 107 14.65 6.87 13.73
CA ASP A 107 16.04 6.40 13.70
C ASP A 107 16.34 5.62 12.41
N PHE A 108 15.40 4.77 11.99
CA PHE A 108 15.47 4.06 10.72
C PHE A 108 15.55 5.02 9.53
N ASN A 109 14.63 5.99 9.46
CA ASN A 109 14.61 6.97 8.38
C ASN A 109 15.89 7.80 8.35
N LYS A 110 16.41 8.20 9.52
CA LYS A 110 17.65 8.97 9.60
C LYS A 110 18.85 8.18 9.09
N LYS A 111 19.07 6.95 9.57
CA LYS A 111 20.18 6.10 9.13
C LYS A 111 20.10 5.78 7.64
N ASN A 112 18.91 5.41 7.17
CA ASN A 112 18.70 5.10 5.76
C ASN A 112 18.92 6.33 4.87
N MET A 113 18.50 7.52 5.33
CA MET A 113 18.75 8.78 4.63
C MET A 113 20.25 9.07 4.53
N GLU A 114 21.01 8.91 5.63
CA GLU A 114 22.46 9.10 5.64
C GLU A 114 23.16 8.16 4.64
N GLU A 115 22.77 6.88 4.60
CA GLU A 115 23.30 5.91 3.64
C GLU A 115 22.99 6.30 2.19
N VAL A 116 21.73 6.62 1.90
CA VAL A 116 21.32 7.01 0.54
C VAL A 116 22.01 8.29 0.09
N ILE A 117 22.19 9.29 0.96
CA ILE A 117 22.95 10.51 0.64
C ILE A 117 24.42 10.20 0.35
N ASN A 118 25.03 9.27 1.07
CA ASN A 118 26.40 8.83 0.80
C ASN A 118 26.50 8.13 -0.57
N ASP A 119 25.53 7.29 -0.91
CA ASP A 119 25.46 6.65 -2.24
C ASP A 119 25.29 7.70 -3.35
N PHE A 120 24.41 8.69 -3.18
CA PHE A 120 24.30 9.82 -4.10
C PHE A 120 25.63 10.54 -4.26
N SER A 121 26.29 10.87 -3.17
CA SER A 121 27.58 11.59 -3.18
C SER A 121 28.66 10.80 -3.92
N ASN A 122 28.70 9.47 -3.72
CA ASN A 122 29.61 8.57 -4.41
C ASN A 122 29.33 8.54 -5.92
N VAL A 123 28.07 8.38 -6.33
CA VAL A 123 27.70 8.37 -7.76
C VAL A 123 27.99 9.72 -8.40
N ILE A 124 27.63 10.84 -7.76
CA ILE A 124 27.92 12.19 -8.24
C ILE A 124 29.43 12.39 -8.44
N TYR A 125 30.24 12.04 -7.42
CA TYR A 125 31.69 12.19 -7.49
C TYR A 125 32.30 11.36 -8.62
N LYS A 126 31.93 10.07 -8.74
CA LYS A 126 32.42 9.20 -9.82
C LYS A 126 31.97 9.70 -11.20
N THR A 127 30.75 10.24 -11.32
CA THR A 127 30.23 10.82 -12.57
C THR A 127 31.02 12.07 -12.97
N LEU A 128 31.32 12.96 -12.01
CA LEU A 128 32.15 14.15 -12.24
C LEU A 128 33.56 13.77 -12.68
N GLN A 129 34.19 12.81 -12.00
CA GLN A 129 35.51 12.29 -12.39
C GLN A 129 35.50 11.72 -13.81
N LEU A 130 34.49 10.93 -14.14
CA LEU A 130 34.32 10.38 -15.49
C LEU A 130 34.12 11.49 -16.53
N SER A 131 33.31 12.50 -16.22
CA SER A 131 33.06 13.65 -17.11
C SER A 131 34.34 14.44 -17.38
N GLN A 132 35.13 14.73 -16.34
CA GLN A 132 36.42 15.42 -16.47
C GLN A 132 37.43 14.60 -17.30
N ASN A 133 37.46 13.28 -17.10
CA ASN A 133 38.31 12.39 -17.91
C ASN A 133 37.85 12.37 -19.38
N GLN A 134 36.55 12.34 -19.62
CA GLN A 134 35.95 12.36 -20.95
C GLN A 134 36.21 13.68 -21.68
N GLU A 135 36.16 14.81 -20.97
CA GLU A 135 36.49 16.13 -21.50
C GLU A 135 37.96 16.22 -21.94
N ARG A 136 38.90 15.83 -21.07
CA ARG A 136 40.33 15.79 -21.40
C ARG A 136 40.62 14.89 -22.59
N LEU A 137 40.01 13.70 -22.61
CA LEU A 137 40.17 12.77 -23.72
C LEU A 137 39.57 13.33 -25.02
N SER A 138 38.47 14.07 -24.94
CA SER A 138 37.86 14.73 -26.10
C SER A 138 38.80 15.74 -26.76
N GLU A 139 39.54 16.51 -25.96
CA GLU A 139 40.56 17.44 -26.47
C GLU A 139 41.72 16.69 -27.13
N GLU A 140 42.20 15.62 -26.48
CA GLU A 140 43.27 14.77 -27.00
C GLU A 140 42.88 14.11 -28.35
N ILE A 141 41.65 13.59 -28.46
CA ILE A 141 41.09 13.06 -29.71
C ILE A 141 41.14 14.14 -30.80
N GLY A 142 40.67 15.35 -30.49
CA GLY A 142 40.60 16.45 -31.46
C GLY A 142 41.96 16.93 -31.96
N GLN A 143 43.00 16.82 -31.12
CA GLN A 143 44.39 17.18 -31.45
C GLN A 143 45.14 16.05 -32.17
N THR A 144 44.61 14.83 -32.18
CA THR A 144 45.28 13.67 -32.78
C THR A 144 45.07 13.62 -34.30
N PRO A 145 46.16 13.63 -35.11
CA PRO A 145 46.04 13.53 -36.57
C PRO A 145 45.46 12.19 -37.03
N ARG A 146 44.70 12.20 -38.14
CA ARG A 146 44.04 11.02 -38.72
C ARG A 146 44.95 9.81 -38.99
N GLN A 147 46.21 10.09 -39.32
CA GLN A 147 47.19 9.06 -39.69
C GLN A 147 48.10 8.66 -38.53
N SER A 148 47.92 9.27 -37.34
CA SER A 148 48.76 9.02 -36.17
C SER A 148 48.49 7.63 -35.59
N GLU A 149 49.55 6.90 -35.25
CA GLU A 149 49.45 5.63 -34.53
C GLU A 149 48.83 5.80 -33.13
N ARG A 150 48.96 7.00 -32.53
CA ARG A 150 48.36 7.35 -31.23
C ARG A 150 46.83 7.29 -31.21
N LEU A 151 46.17 7.33 -32.37
CA LEU A 151 44.70 7.27 -32.42
C LEU A 151 44.16 5.96 -31.82
N MET A 152 44.93 4.87 -31.94
CA MET A 152 44.57 3.59 -31.32
C MET A 152 44.68 3.64 -29.80
N ASP A 153 45.72 4.28 -29.26
CA ASP A 153 45.89 4.44 -27.81
C ASP A 153 44.75 5.27 -27.19
N VAL A 154 44.36 6.35 -27.88
CA VAL A 154 43.25 7.21 -27.48
C VAL A 154 41.91 6.45 -27.52
N ALA A 155 41.72 5.57 -28.50
CA ALA A 155 40.54 4.69 -28.56
C ALA A 155 40.49 3.69 -27.39
N VAL A 156 41.63 3.15 -26.97
CA VAL A 156 41.73 2.29 -25.77
C VAL A 156 41.35 3.09 -24.51
N ASN A 157 41.80 4.33 -24.37
CA ASN A 157 41.41 5.19 -23.25
C ASN A 157 39.90 5.46 -23.25
N GLN A 158 39.30 5.73 -24.42
CA GLN A 158 37.85 5.93 -24.55
C GLN A 158 37.07 4.67 -24.15
N GLN A 159 37.60 3.50 -24.50
CA GLN A 159 37.03 2.21 -24.12
C GLN A 159 37.05 1.99 -22.59
N GLN A 160 38.13 2.39 -21.92
CA GLN A 160 38.22 2.35 -20.46
C GLN A 160 37.18 3.28 -19.80
N LEU A 161 37.03 4.51 -20.31
CA LEU A 161 35.98 5.43 -19.82
C LEU A 161 34.58 4.85 -20.01
N ARG A 162 34.33 4.15 -21.12
CA ARG A 162 33.07 3.44 -21.34
C ARG A 162 32.84 2.32 -20.31
N GLN A 163 33.86 1.53 -19.99
CA GLN A 163 33.74 0.49 -18.95
C GLN A 163 33.48 1.11 -17.57
N ASN A 164 34.10 2.25 -17.27
CA ASN A 164 33.82 3.00 -16.04
C ASN A 164 32.37 3.52 -16.01
N LEU A 165 31.83 3.96 -17.14
CA LEU A 165 30.40 4.32 -17.26
C LEU A 165 29.49 3.13 -16.95
N VAL A 166 29.81 1.92 -17.41
CA VAL A 166 29.00 0.72 -17.12
C VAL A 166 28.95 0.46 -15.61
N LYS A 167 30.09 0.50 -14.91
CA LYS A 167 30.13 0.36 -13.45
C LYS A 167 29.32 1.45 -12.74
N LEU A 168 29.39 2.68 -13.25
CA LEU A 168 28.62 3.81 -12.73
C LEU A 168 27.11 3.63 -12.94
N ILE A 169 26.70 2.97 -14.04
CA ILE A 169 25.29 2.59 -14.28
C ILE A 169 24.87 1.52 -13.26
N ASP A 170 25.72 0.56 -12.93
CA ASP A 170 25.42 -0.45 -11.89
C ASP A 170 25.23 0.21 -10.52
N ASP A 171 26.11 1.16 -10.16
CA ASP A 171 25.97 1.96 -8.94
C ASP A 171 24.64 2.76 -8.95
N LEU A 172 24.29 3.36 -10.09
CA LEU A 172 23.02 4.09 -10.26
C LEU A 172 21.80 3.16 -10.13
N ILE A 173 21.86 1.93 -10.65
CA ILE A 173 20.80 0.94 -10.52
C ILE A 173 20.61 0.57 -9.04
N SER A 174 21.70 0.30 -8.33
CA SER A 174 21.66 0.04 -6.88
C SER A 174 21.01 1.19 -6.12
N LEU A 175 21.42 2.43 -6.40
CA LEU A 175 20.83 3.63 -5.80
C LEU A 175 19.35 3.81 -6.19
N SER A 176 18.97 3.45 -7.41
CA SER A 176 17.58 3.53 -7.88
C SER A 176 16.65 2.50 -7.23
N ASN A 177 17.19 1.37 -6.77
CA ASN A 177 16.44 0.40 -5.98
C ASN A 177 16.15 0.92 -4.56
N LYS A 178 16.98 1.82 -4.04
CA LYS A 178 16.79 2.49 -2.74
C LYS A 178 15.93 3.77 -2.85
N THR A 179 16.00 4.46 -3.99
CA THR A 179 15.37 5.77 -4.19
C THR A 179 14.32 5.74 -5.31
N PHE A 180 13.08 5.99 -4.92
CA PHE A 180 11.94 5.96 -5.83
C PHE A 180 12.06 7.01 -6.96
N GLY A 181 11.85 6.57 -8.20
CA GLY A 181 11.87 7.43 -9.39
C GLY A 181 13.25 7.99 -9.77
N LEU A 182 14.35 7.46 -9.24
CA LEU A 182 15.69 7.95 -9.64
C LEU A 182 16.08 7.51 -11.05
N SER A 183 15.83 6.25 -11.39
CA SER A 183 16.25 5.64 -12.67
C SER A 183 15.73 6.42 -13.88
N THR A 184 14.47 6.84 -13.86
CA THR A 184 13.86 7.56 -14.99
C THR A 184 14.40 8.98 -15.16
N ARG A 185 14.69 9.66 -14.05
CA ARG A 185 15.25 11.01 -14.07
C ARG A 185 16.65 11.02 -14.69
N VAL A 186 17.54 10.18 -14.16
CA VAL A 186 18.97 10.24 -14.45
C VAL A 186 19.39 9.29 -15.59
N GLY A 187 18.67 8.17 -15.77
CA GLY A 187 19.02 7.12 -16.73
C GLY A 187 19.06 7.58 -18.18
N LYS A 188 18.25 8.58 -18.57
CA LYS A 188 18.30 9.17 -19.92
C LYS A 188 19.62 9.90 -20.19
N GLY A 189 20.21 10.54 -19.20
CA GLY A 189 21.52 11.20 -19.33
C GLY A 189 22.63 10.18 -19.52
N PHE A 190 22.65 9.13 -18.68
CA PHE A 190 23.59 8.02 -18.79
C PHE A 190 23.48 7.24 -20.10
N GLY A 191 22.26 6.99 -20.58
CA GLY A 191 22.02 6.35 -21.88
C GLY A 191 22.57 7.18 -23.05
N ARG A 192 22.36 8.52 -23.02
CA ARG A 192 22.95 9.44 -24.00
C ARG A 192 24.47 9.45 -23.95
N ALA A 193 25.05 9.47 -22.75
CA ALA A 193 26.50 9.39 -22.58
C ALA A 193 27.07 8.09 -23.16
N SER A 194 26.43 6.96 -22.86
CA SER A 194 26.84 5.64 -23.38
C SER A 194 26.79 5.58 -24.91
N ALA A 195 25.68 6.03 -25.52
CA ALA A 195 25.55 6.09 -26.97
C ALA A 195 26.61 6.99 -27.63
N ALA A 196 26.87 8.16 -27.03
CA ALA A 196 27.87 9.11 -27.52
C ALA A 196 29.31 8.57 -27.39
N MET A 197 29.65 7.91 -26.28
CA MET A 197 30.95 7.23 -26.12
C MET A 197 31.14 6.09 -27.12
N ASN A 198 30.10 5.30 -27.39
CA ASN A 198 30.14 4.25 -28.42
C ASN A 198 30.40 4.84 -29.80
N ASN A 199 29.72 5.94 -30.15
CA ASN A 199 29.95 6.62 -31.40
C ASN A 199 31.37 7.20 -31.50
N ALA A 200 31.92 7.73 -30.40
CA ALA A 200 33.30 8.21 -30.37
C ALA A 200 34.32 7.10 -30.69
N VAL A 201 34.13 5.89 -30.12
CA VAL A 201 34.96 4.72 -30.46
C VAL A 201 34.85 4.37 -31.94
N GLN A 202 33.64 4.24 -32.47
CA GLN A 202 33.41 3.93 -33.88
C GLN A 202 34.06 4.97 -34.81
N GLN A 203 33.93 6.26 -34.51
CA GLN A 203 34.54 7.31 -35.32
C GLN A 203 36.08 7.29 -35.25
N MET A 204 36.70 6.82 -34.17
CA MET A 204 38.14 6.60 -34.11
C MET A 204 38.58 5.38 -34.93
N GLU A 205 37.80 4.29 -34.93
CA GLU A 205 38.01 3.12 -35.80
C GLU A 205 37.95 3.51 -37.28
N GLU A 206 37.02 4.39 -37.64
CA GLU A 206 36.88 4.98 -38.98
C GLU A 206 37.95 6.06 -39.30
N ARG A 207 38.92 6.27 -38.39
CA ARG A 207 39.99 7.30 -38.50
C ARG A 207 39.46 8.73 -38.67
N ASN A 208 38.37 9.07 -37.99
CA ASN A 208 37.74 10.38 -37.99
C ASN A 208 37.76 11.06 -36.60
N PRO A 209 38.93 11.55 -36.15
CA PRO A 209 39.10 12.16 -34.83
C PRO A 209 38.23 13.40 -34.62
N GLY A 210 37.96 14.18 -35.67
CA GLY A 210 37.10 15.35 -35.56
C GLY A 210 35.65 15.01 -35.20
N ALA A 211 35.10 13.92 -35.76
CA ALA A 211 33.77 13.44 -35.39
C ALA A 211 33.78 12.73 -34.04
N ALA A 212 34.81 11.93 -33.76
CA ALA A 212 34.98 11.28 -32.47
C ALA A 212 35.04 12.27 -31.31
N SER A 213 35.77 13.37 -31.47
CA SER A 213 35.86 14.46 -30.47
C SER A 213 34.48 15.10 -30.21
N ARG A 214 33.68 15.38 -31.25
CA ARG A 214 32.31 15.90 -31.04
C ARG A 214 31.40 14.92 -30.31
N SER A 215 31.51 13.63 -30.60
CA SER A 215 30.76 12.59 -29.88
C SER A 215 31.23 12.49 -28.43
N ALA A 216 32.54 12.60 -28.16
CA ALA A 216 33.11 12.68 -26.82
C ALA A 216 32.59 13.92 -26.05
N GLN A 217 32.53 15.11 -26.65
CA GLN A 217 31.92 16.30 -26.05
C GLN A 217 30.45 16.11 -25.72
N THR A 218 29.70 15.44 -26.60
CA THR A 218 28.29 15.10 -26.36
C THR A 218 28.14 14.19 -25.14
N ALA A 219 29.06 13.23 -24.96
CA ALA A 219 29.10 12.39 -23.76
C ALA A 219 29.38 13.22 -22.49
N THR A 220 30.35 14.13 -22.53
CA THR A 220 30.64 15.05 -21.41
C THR A 220 29.42 15.87 -21.01
N ALA A 221 28.73 16.48 -22.00
CA ALA A 221 27.52 17.26 -21.73
C ALA A 221 26.41 16.40 -21.08
N ALA A 222 26.22 15.16 -21.55
CA ALA A 222 25.24 14.24 -20.98
C ALA A 222 25.58 13.80 -19.55
N LEU A 223 26.87 13.56 -19.25
CA LEU A 223 27.35 13.26 -17.89
C LEU A 223 27.12 14.44 -16.93
N ASN A 224 27.48 15.66 -17.35
CA ASN A 224 27.28 16.87 -16.55
C ASN A 224 25.79 17.12 -16.25
N GLN A 225 24.92 16.94 -17.23
CA GLN A 225 23.48 17.02 -17.03
C GLN A 225 22.99 15.96 -16.02
N SER A 226 23.52 14.75 -16.10
CA SER A 226 23.17 13.67 -15.16
C SER A 226 23.60 14.00 -13.72
N VAL A 227 24.74 14.67 -13.54
CA VAL A 227 25.18 15.16 -12.22
C VAL A 227 24.19 16.17 -11.65
N LEU A 228 23.72 17.14 -12.45
CA LEU A 228 22.73 18.11 -11.99
C LEU A 228 21.42 17.43 -11.58
N GLU A 229 20.97 16.43 -12.34
CA GLU A 229 19.77 15.64 -12.02
C GLU A 229 19.94 14.81 -10.74
N LEU A 230 21.13 14.24 -10.51
CA LEU A 230 21.48 13.54 -9.26
C LEU A 230 21.46 14.50 -8.07
N ILE A 231 22.05 15.69 -8.19
CA ILE A 231 22.06 16.71 -7.12
C ILE A 231 20.64 17.15 -6.79
N ASN A 232 19.83 17.45 -7.81
CA ASN A 232 18.43 17.84 -7.62
C ASN A 232 17.62 16.73 -6.94
N SER A 233 17.84 15.48 -7.35
CA SER A 233 17.17 14.32 -6.75
C SER A 233 17.56 14.15 -5.28
N MET A 234 18.85 14.30 -4.96
CA MET A 234 19.35 14.25 -3.58
C MET A 234 18.77 15.37 -2.71
N GLN A 235 18.70 16.61 -3.22
CA GLN A 235 18.13 17.76 -2.50
C GLN A 235 16.62 17.60 -2.26
N ASN A 236 15.89 17.09 -3.24
CA ASN A 236 14.46 16.79 -3.10
C ASN A 236 14.23 15.71 -2.04
N LEU A 237 15.09 14.69 -2.01
CA LEU A 237 15.05 13.64 -1.00
C LEU A 237 15.25 14.21 0.41
N GLN A 238 16.31 15.01 0.60
CA GLN A 238 16.61 15.66 1.87
C GLN A 238 15.47 16.55 2.38
N SER A 239 14.86 17.33 1.48
CA SER A 239 13.76 18.22 1.81
C SER A 239 12.48 17.47 2.23
N SER A 240 12.30 16.24 1.75
CA SER A 240 11.12 15.43 2.04
C SER A 240 11.16 14.72 3.40
N GLY A 241 12.34 14.59 4.01
CA GLY A 241 12.53 13.83 5.26
C GLY A 241 12.27 12.31 5.11
N SER A 242 12.08 11.80 3.89
CA SER A 242 11.86 10.38 3.59
C SER A 242 13.04 9.83 2.80
N ALA A 243 13.69 8.78 3.33
CA ALA A 243 14.89 8.21 2.73
C ALA A 243 14.67 7.55 1.35
N SER A 244 13.44 7.17 1.00
CA SER A 244 13.12 6.57 -0.30
C SER A 244 12.49 7.54 -1.29
N GLY A 245 12.05 8.73 -0.86
CA GLY A 245 11.30 9.69 -1.69
C GLY A 245 9.87 9.24 -2.04
N PHE A 246 9.46 8.03 -1.64
CA PHE A 246 8.13 7.50 -1.91
C PHE A 246 7.03 8.23 -1.13
N GLU A 247 7.29 8.64 0.12
CA GLU A 247 6.30 9.38 0.91
C GLU A 247 6.01 10.76 0.29
N ASN A 248 7.05 11.43 -0.22
CA ASN A 248 6.89 12.69 -0.96
C ASN A 248 5.98 12.50 -2.18
N TYR A 249 6.17 11.41 -2.92
CA TYR A 249 5.33 11.08 -4.06
C TYR A 249 3.86 10.87 -3.65
N LEU A 250 3.62 10.09 -2.58
CA LEU A 250 2.26 9.89 -2.06
C LEU A 250 1.63 11.19 -1.57
N GLN A 251 2.40 12.06 -0.93
CA GLN A 251 1.95 13.37 -0.47
C GLN A 251 1.60 14.29 -1.65
N GLN A 252 2.37 14.25 -2.74
CA GLN A 252 2.07 14.99 -3.96
C GLN A 252 0.77 14.48 -4.60
N LEU A 253 0.57 13.16 -4.70
CA LEU A 253 -0.72 12.59 -5.16
C LEU A 253 -1.89 13.02 -4.27
N GLN A 254 -1.70 13.04 -2.94
CA GLN A 254 -2.72 13.50 -2.01
C GLN A 254 -3.08 14.97 -2.21
N ASN A 255 -2.07 15.82 -2.39
CA ASN A 255 -2.26 17.25 -2.68
C ASN A 255 -3.00 17.45 -4.00
N MET A 256 -2.68 16.66 -5.04
CA MET A 256 -3.38 16.67 -6.32
C MET A 256 -4.84 16.24 -6.19
N ALA A 257 -5.13 15.20 -5.40
CA ALA A 257 -6.49 14.78 -5.10
C ALA A 257 -7.27 15.90 -4.39
N GLY A 258 -6.66 16.59 -3.42
CA GLY A 258 -7.26 17.75 -2.75
C GLY A 258 -7.55 18.91 -3.71
N GLN A 259 -6.61 19.23 -4.61
CA GLN A 259 -6.83 20.24 -5.65
C GLN A 259 -7.96 19.86 -6.60
N GLN A 260 -8.02 18.60 -7.03
CA GLN A 260 -9.11 18.11 -7.88
C GLN A 260 -10.45 18.20 -7.15
N GLN A 261 -10.51 17.85 -5.88
CA GLN A 261 -11.73 17.96 -5.08
C GLN A 261 -12.23 19.42 -5.04
N GLY A 262 -11.33 20.39 -4.83
CA GLY A 262 -11.70 21.81 -4.87
C GLY A 262 -12.26 22.24 -6.23
N ILE A 263 -11.68 21.79 -7.34
CA ILE A 263 -12.21 22.04 -8.68
C ILE A 263 -13.59 21.41 -8.86
N ASN A 264 -13.81 20.19 -8.35
CA ASN A 264 -15.09 19.49 -8.41
C ASN A 264 -16.17 20.23 -7.62
N ASP A 265 -15.84 20.75 -6.45
CA ASP A 265 -16.77 21.51 -5.60
C ASP A 265 -17.19 22.82 -6.26
N GLU A 266 -16.23 23.57 -6.81
CA GLU A 266 -16.52 24.79 -7.55
C GLU A 266 -17.36 24.52 -8.81
N THR A 267 -17.05 23.46 -9.56
CA THR A 267 -17.82 23.09 -10.75
C THR A 267 -19.25 22.70 -10.38
N ARG A 268 -19.46 22.01 -9.25
CA ARG A 268 -20.80 21.70 -8.73
C ARG A 268 -21.57 22.94 -8.30
N MET A 269 -20.91 23.91 -7.66
CA MET A 269 -21.54 25.18 -7.26
C MET A 269 -22.03 26.01 -8.46
N LEU A 270 -21.28 25.99 -9.57
CA LEU A 270 -21.69 26.66 -10.80
C LEU A 270 -22.93 26.02 -11.43
N GLY A 271 -23.10 24.71 -11.23
CA GLY A 271 -24.26 23.96 -11.72
C GLY A 271 -24.25 23.75 -13.24
N ILE A 272 -25.04 22.78 -13.68
CA ILE A 272 -25.19 22.46 -15.11
C ILE A 272 -25.99 23.57 -15.79
N GLY A 273 -25.50 24.09 -16.92
CA GLY A 273 -26.26 24.97 -17.81
C GLY A 273 -26.42 26.43 -17.37
N LYS A 274 -25.82 26.87 -16.26
CA LYS A 274 -25.82 28.29 -15.88
C LYS A 274 -24.82 29.08 -16.74
N ALA A 275 -25.35 29.83 -17.71
CA ALA A 275 -24.59 30.85 -18.43
C ALA A 275 -24.32 32.06 -17.51
N GLY A 276 -23.10 32.60 -17.51
CA GLY A 276 -22.78 33.85 -16.81
C GLY A 276 -21.50 33.87 -15.97
N GLN A 277 -20.73 32.77 -15.91
CA GLN A 277 -19.52 32.70 -15.06
C GLN A 277 -18.27 32.27 -15.85
N GLN A 278 -18.08 32.87 -17.02
CA GLN A 278 -16.96 32.57 -17.94
C GLN A 278 -15.59 32.75 -17.26
N ALA A 279 -15.41 33.83 -16.49
CA ALA A 279 -14.17 34.06 -15.75
C ALA A 279 -13.88 32.97 -14.71
N ALA A 280 -14.91 32.43 -14.04
CA ALA A 280 -14.74 31.34 -13.09
C ALA A 280 -14.34 30.03 -13.82
N MET A 281 -15.00 29.73 -14.94
CA MET A 281 -14.67 28.55 -15.75
C MET A 281 -13.25 28.61 -16.33
N GLN A 282 -12.79 29.78 -16.80
CA GLN A 282 -11.41 29.94 -17.26
C GLN A 282 -10.39 29.72 -16.13
N ARG A 283 -10.65 30.23 -14.92
CA ARG A 283 -9.79 29.98 -13.75
C ARG A 283 -9.74 28.50 -13.37
N MET A 284 -10.87 27.81 -13.41
CA MET A 284 -10.91 26.36 -13.17
C MET A 284 -10.17 25.59 -14.27
N ALA A 285 -10.33 25.95 -15.55
CA ALA A 285 -9.60 25.33 -16.65
C ALA A 285 -8.07 25.50 -16.48
N ALA A 286 -7.62 26.69 -16.07
CA ALA A 286 -6.21 26.96 -15.80
C ALA A 286 -5.67 26.10 -14.64
N ARG A 287 -6.43 25.97 -13.54
CA ARG A 287 -6.05 25.08 -12.42
C ARG A 287 -6.03 23.61 -12.82
N GLN A 288 -7.02 23.16 -13.58
CA GLN A 288 -7.07 21.80 -14.11
C GLN A 288 -5.88 21.52 -15.05
N GLN A 289 -5.49 22.49 -15.86
CA GLN A 289 -4.30 22.42 -16.73
C GLN A 289 -3.00 22.34 -15.94
N GLN A 290 -2.87 23.12 -14.86
CA GLN A 290 -1.70 23.05 -13.96
C GLN A 290 -1.62 21.70 -13.26
N LEU A 291 -2.76 21.19 -12.78
CA LEU A 291 -2.85 19.86 -12.18
C LEU A 291 -2.43 18.76 -13.15
N ARG A 292 -2.89 18.83 -14.41
CA ARG A 292 -2.48 17.90 -15.48
C ARG A 292 -0.98 17.90 -15.70
N LYS A 293 -0.35 19.08 -15.82
CA LYS A 293 1.10 19.21 -15.99
C LYS A 293 1.87 18.65 -14.80
N SER A 294 1.37 18.90 -13.59
CA SER A 294 1.99 18.41 -12.36
C SER A 294 1.94 16.88 -12.30
N LEU A 295 0.79 16.28 -12.66
CA LEU A 295 0.63 14.83 -12.75
C LEU A 295 1.54 14.21 -13.83
N GLU A 296 1.66 14.86 -14.99
CA GLU A 296 2.53 14.43 -16.09
C GLU A 296 4.01 14.46 -15.67
N GLN A 297 4.45 15.53 -15.00
CA GLN A 297 5.80 15.60 -14.43
C GLN A 297 6.02 14.47 -13.41
N LEU A 298 5.07 14.29 -12.51
CA LEU A 298 5.12 13.26 -11.48
C LEU A 298 5.20 11.84 -12.08
N GLN A 299 4.47 11.57 -13.16
CA GLN A 299 4.52 10.31 -13.89
C GLN A 299 5.87 10.13 -14.62
N ASN A 300 6.40 11.18 -15.22
CA ASN A 300 7.70 11.17 -15.90
C ASN A 300 8.86 10.93 -14.93
N GLU A 301 8.73 11.30 -13.66
CA GLU A 301 9.75 11.02 -12.64
C GLU A 301 9.83 9.53 -12.30
N ILE A 302 8.76 8.76 -12.48
CA ILE A 302 8.72 7.32 -12.12
C ILE A 302 8.97 6.44 -13.33
N GLY A 303 8.61 6.91 -14.52
CA GLY A 303 8.79 6.18 -15.77
C GLY A 303 7.84 5.00 -15.96
N GLU A 304 7.97 4.35 -17.13
CA GLU A 304 7.11 3.25 -17.58
C GLU A 304 7.36 1.91 -16.84
N SER A 305 8.39 1.82 -15.99
CA SER A 305 8.70 0.61 -15.22
C SER A 305 7.61 0.22 -14.22
N SER A 306 6.65 1.11 -13.98
CA SER A 306 5.35 0.76 -13.42
C SER A 306 4.35 0.47 -14.53
N GLN A 307 4.54 -0.64 -15.25
CA GLN A 307 3.54 -1.25 -16.15
C GLN A 307 2.21 -1.61 -15.44
N LYS A 308 2.10 -1.27 -14.14
CA LYS A 308 0.96 -1.43 -13.25
C LYS A 308 0.46 -0.11 -12.62
N SER A 309 1.01 1.06 -12.98
CA SER A 309 0.36 2.38 -12.78
C SER A 309 -0.74 2.63 -13.82
N GLY A 310 -1.31 1.56 -14.41
CA GLY A 310 -2.15 1.55 -15.60
C GLY A 310 -3.43 2.39 -15.55
N ASP A 311 -3.68 3.07 -14.43
CA ASP A 311 -4.82 3.96 -14.24
C ASP A 311 -4.49 5.46 -14.40
N LEU A 312 -3.21 5.86 -14.29
CA LEU A 312 -2.80 7.28 -14.40
C LEU A 312 -2.90 7.82 -15.84
N GLY A 313 -2.66 6.98 -16.86
CA GLY A 313 -2.76 7.38 -18.26
C GLY A 313 -4.18 7.79 -18.69
N GLY A 314 -5.22 7.22 -18.06
CA GLY A 314 -6.60 7.63 -18.29
C GLY A 314 -6.97 8.95 -17.62
N ILE A 315 -6.28 9.32 -16.53
CA ILE A 315 -6.51 10.58 -15.82
C ILE A 315 -6.17 11.77 -16.71
N ALA A 316 -5.02 11.76 -17.39
CA ALA A 316 -4.58 12.88 -18.23
C ALA A 316 -5.59 13.19 -19.35
N LYS A 317 -6.17 12.15 -19.98
CA LYS A 317 -7.20 12.29 -21.01
C LYS A 317 -8.51 12.84 -20.45
N ASP A 318 -8.96 12.36 -19.29
CA ASP A 318 -10.15 12.90 -18.64
C ASP A 318 -9.95 14.37 -18.24
N MET A 319 -8.73 14.75 -17.79
CA MET A 319 -8.39 16.15 -17.51
C MET A 319 -8.44 17.02 -18.76
N ASP A 320 -7.91 16.55 -19.90
CA ASP A 320 -7.98 17.28 -21.18
C ASP A 320 -9.41 17.57 -21.62
N ASP A 321 -10.29 16.59 -21.49
CA ASP A 321 -11.69 16.76 -21.84
C ASP A 321 -12.40 17.74 -20.89
N VAL A 322 -12.10 17.70 -19.58
CA VAL A 322 -12.61 18.68 -18.61
C VAL A 322 -12.11 20.09 -18.95
N ILE A 323 -10.83 20.25 -19.29
CA ILE A 323 -10.25 21.55 -19.67
C ILE A 323 -10.97 22.10 -20.91
N LYS A 324 -11.20 21.26 -21.94
CA LYS A 324 -11.93 21.65 -23.15
C LYS A 324 -13.36 22.08 -22.83
N ASP A 325 -14.09 21.30 -22.03
CA ASP A 325 -15.47 21.62 -21.63
C ASP A 325 -15.53 22.99 -20.92
N LEU A 326 -14.62 23.22 -19.96
CA LEU A 326 -14.54 24.48 -19.21
C LEU A 326 -14.14 25.67 -20.09
N GLN A 327 -13.18 25.51 -21.02
CA GLN A 327 -12.78 26.55 -21.97
C GLN A 327 -13.91 26.91 -22.95
N GLN A 328 -14.73 25.93 -23.32
CA GLN A 328 -15.92 26.13 -24.13
C GLN A 328 -17.10 26.72 -23.35
N ASN A 329 -16.90 27.04 -22.06
CA ASN A 329 -17.92 27.57 -21.16
C ASN A 329 -19.11 26.61 -20.96
N ARG A 330 -18.83 25.30 -20.93
CA ARG A 330 -19.86 24.25 -20.82
C ARG A 330 -19.57 23.37 -19.63
N ILE A 331 -20.55 23.23 -18.74
CA ILE A 331 -20.55 22.23 -17.67
C ILE A 331 -21.58 21.17 -18.05
N LEU A 332 -21.10 20.05 -18.57
CA LEU A 332 -21.93 18.89 -18.92
C LEU A 332 -21.96 17.91 -17.74
N ARG A 333 -22.99 17.06 -17.70
CA ARG A 333 -23.00 15.91 -16.78
C ARG A 333 -21.74 15.05 -16.92
N LYS A 334 -21.29 14.84 -18.16
CA LYS A 334 -20.02 14.14 -18.46
C LYS A 334 -18.79 14.84 -17.88
N THR A 335 -18.78 16.17 -17.81
CA THR A 335 -17.67 16.93 -17.21
C THR A 335 -17.57 16.62 -15.71
N LEU A 336 -18.69 16.62 -14.99
CA LEU A 336 -18.75 16.26 -13.57
C LEU A 336 -18.37 14.79 -13.32
N GLU A 337 -18.81 13.88 -14.19
CA GLU A 337 -18.45 12.46 -14.11
C GLU A 337 -16.95 12.22 -14.32
N ARG A 338 -16.32 12.90 -15.29
CA ARG A 338 -14.87 12.86 -15.50
C ARG A 338 -14.11 13.41 -14.29
N GLN A 339 -14.53 14.55 -13.77
CA GLN A 339 -13.98 15.17 -12.56
C GLN A 339 -14.02 14.24 -11.34
N GLN A 340 -15.13 13.54 -11.12
CA GLN A 340 -15.25 12.55 -10.06
C GLN A 340 -14.33 11.34 -10.32
N ARG A 341 -14.24 10.88 -11.57
CA ARG A 341 -13.36 9.77 -11.95
C ARG A 341 -11.89 10.11 -11.73
N ILE A 342 -11.45 11.31 -12.12
CA ILE A 342 -10.09 11.80 -11.88
C ILE A 342 -9.77 11.74 -10.39
N LEU A 343 -10.65 12.27 -9.54
CA LEU A 343 -10.46 12.25 -8.09
C LEU A 343 -10.37 10.82 -7.55
N SER A 344 -11.31 9.96 -7.92
CA SER A 344 -11.31 8.56 -7.50
C SER A 344 -10.03 7.84 -7.89
N ARG A 345 -9.55 8.01 -9.13
CA ARG A 345 -8.31 7.38 -9.61
C ARG A 345 -7.06 7.92 -8.90
N LEU A 346 -7.01 9.21 -8.55
CA LEU A 346 -5.89 9.76 -7.76
C LEU A 346 -5.83 9.14 -6.35
N LEU A 347 -6.99 8.99 -5.71
CA LEU A 347 -7.09 8.36 -4.39
C LEU A 347 -6.81 6.85 -4.45
N ASP A 348 -7.33 6.17 -5.48
CA ASP A 348 -7.11 4.75 -5.71
C ASP A 348 -5.64 4.46 -6.04
N ALA A 349 -4.97 5.32 -6.81
CA ALA A 349 -3.54 5.22 -7.07
C ALA A 349 -2.73 5.33 -5.77
N GLN A 350 -3.02 6.33 -4.93
CA GLN A 350 -2.37 6.48 -3.63
C GLN A 350 -2.58 5.23 -2.75
N LYS A 351 -3.81 4.71 -2.70
CA LYS A 351 -4.15 3.52 -1.90
C LYS A 351 -3.50 2.25 -2.45
N SER A 352 -3.53 2.05 -3.76
CA SER A 352 -2.97 0.88 -4.44
C SER A 352 -1.47 0.80 -4.19
N LEU A 353 -0.76 1.92 -4.26
CA LEU A 353 0.67 1.98 -3.98
C LEU A 353 1.00 1.66 -2.52
N ARG A 354 0.15 2.06 -1.57
CA ARG A 354 0.31 1.69 -0.15
C ARG A 354 -0.01 0.22 0.14
N THR A 355 -0.86 -0.41 -0.66
CA THR A 355 -1.42 -1.75 -0.39
C THR A 355 -0.82 -2.84 -1.27
N GLN A 356 0.17 -2.52 -2.09
CA GLN A 356 0.74 -3.36 -3.14
C GLN A 356 1.15 -4.76 -2.63
N ASP A 357 1.73 -4.85 -1.43
CA ASP A 357 2.17 -6.11 -0.82
C ASP A 357 1.26 -6.59 0.32
N PHE A 358 0.28 -5.79 0.72
CA PHE A 358 -0.70 -6.11 1.76
C PHE A 358 -1.90 -6.89 1.21
N LYS A 359 -1.68 -7.85 0.30
CA LYS A 359 -2.72 -8.86 0.06
C LYS A 359 -2.77 -9.72 1.32
N LYS A 360 -3.91 -9.69 2.02
CA LYS A 360 -4.24 -10.69 3.03
C LYS A 360 -4.16 -12.05 2.35
N GLU A 361 -3.03 -12.75 2.51
CA GLU A 361 -3.03 -14.20 2.33
C GLU A 361 -4.15 -14.71 3.22
N ARG A 362 -5.16 -15.34 2.62
CA ARG A 362 -6.18 -16.04 3.39
C ARG A 362 -5.43 -17.07 4.22
N LYS A 363 -5.22 -16.80 5.50
CA LYS A 363 -4.85 -17.84 6.47
C LYS A 363 -6.04 -18.80 6.49
N SER A 364 -5.95 -19.83 5.67
CA SER A 364 -6.83 -21.00 5.72
C SER A 364 -6.71 -21.55 7.13
N LYS A 365 -7.77 -21.44 7.93
CA LYS A 365 -7.91 -22.36 9.06
C LYS A 365 -8.27 -23.69 8.43
N THR A 366 -7.33 -24.63 8.41
CA THR A 366 -7.64 -26.03 8.09
C THR A 366 -8.86 -26.42 8.90
N GLY A 367 -9.90 -26.91 8.23
CA GLY A 367 -11.12 -27.36 8.91
C GLY A 367 -10.72 -28.39 9.95
N VAL A 368 -11.08 -28.15 11.21
CA VAL A 368 -10.99 -29.20 12.22
C VAL A 368 -12.01 -30.24 11.82
N ASP A 369 -11.57 -31.47 11.59
CA ASP A 369 -12.44 -32.58 11.22
C ASP A 369 -13.37 -32.86 12.40
N PHE A 370 -14.59 -32.33 12.34
CA PHE A 370 -15.62 -32.71 13.29
C PHE A 370 -16.09 -34.10 12.89
N ILE A 371 -15.81 -35.09 13.73
CA ILE A 371 -16.50 -36.37 13.67
C ILE A 371 -17.99 -36.05 13.84
N ARG A 372 -18.74 -36.01 12.74
CA ARG A 372 -20.21 -36.00 12.78
C ARG A 372 -20.63 -37.39 13.21
N GLU A 373 -21.00 -37.53 14.47
CA GLU A 373 -21.88 -38.62 14.85
C GLU A 373 -23.16 -38.49 14.01
N SER A 374 -23.40 -39.49 13.17
CA SER A 374 -24.66 -39.59 12.46
C SER A 374 -25.76 -39.76 13.52
N PRO A 375 -26.89 -39.06 13.43
CA PRO A 375 -28.01 -39.32 14.31
C PRO A 375 -28.35 -40.80 14.26
N ASP A 376 -28.62 -41.40 15.42
CA ASP A 376 -28.99 -42.81 15.52
C ASP A 376 -30.17 -43.13 14.60
N ARG A 377 -30.23 -44.39 14.15
CA ARG A 377 -31.33 -44.86 13.29
C ARG A 377 -32.67 -44.51 13.94
N LEU A 378 -33.56 -43.94 13.14
CA LEU A 378 -34.96 -43.70 13.50
C LEU A 378 -35.54 -45.00 14.12
N PRO A 379 -36.18 -44.92 15.31
CA PRO A 379 -36.79 -46.07 15.95
C PRO A 379 -37.77 -46.76 14.99
N GLY A 380 -37.73 -48.10 14.94
CA GLY A 380 -38.47 -48.91 13.95
C GLY A 380 -39.99 -48.73 13.93
N HIS A 381 -40.56 -48.03 14.91
CA HIS A 381 -42.00 -47.80 15.03
C HIS A 381 -42.45 -46.45 14.45
N LEU A 382 -41.55 -45.65 13.86
CA LEU A 382 -41.85 -44.41 13.13
C LEU A 382 -42.80 -43.41 13.84
N GLY A 383 -42.98 -43.51 15.16
CA GLY A 383 -43.93 -42.69 15.91
C GLY A 383 -45.41 -43.06 15.71
N GLU A 384 -45.75 -44.34 15.44
CA GLU A 384 -47.13 -44.79 15.35
C GLU A 384 -47.85 -44.77 16.72
N LYS A 385 -48.73 -43.77 16.92
CA LYS A 385 -49.59 -43.63 18.10
C LYS A 385 -50.50 -44.85 18.37
N ARG A 386 -50.80 -45.67 17.36
CA ARG A 386 -51.65 -46.87 17.48
C ARG A 386 -51.07 -47.91 18.46
N SER A 387 -49.76 -48.07 18.53
CA SER A 387 -49.12 -49.04 19.45
C SER A 387 -49.33 -48.67 20.93
N LEU A 388 -49.31 -47.38 21.26
CA LEU A 388 -49.46 -46.89 22.65
C LEU A 388 -50.90 -47.02 23.16
N LEU A 389 -51.92 -46.77 22.32
CA LEU A 389 -53.31 -46.97 22.73
C LEU A 389 -53.62 -48.45 22.97
N GLN A 390 -53.07 -49.33 22.14
CA GLN A 390 -53.27 -50.77 22.26
C GLN A 390 -52.58 -51.34 23.50
N GLU A 391 -51.37 -50.89 23.80
CA GLU A 391 -50.64 -51.28 25.02
C GLU A 391 -51.32 -50.75 26.30
N ASN A 392 -51.86 -49.53 26.28
CA ASN A 392 -52.59 -48.96 27.42
C ASN A 392 -53.94 -49.65 27.65
N LEU A 393 -54.65 -50.04 26.58
CA LEU A 393 -55.88 -50.84 26.69
C LEU A 393 -55.57 -52.21 27.30
N GLU A 394 -54.52 -52.90 26.84
CA GLU A 394 -54.11 -54.18 27.40
C GLU A 394 -53.69 -54.07 28.87
N LYS A 395 -53.05 -52.97 29.26
CA LYS A 395 -52.67 -52.72 30.65
C LYS A 395 -53.89 -52.45 31.53
N ALA A 396 -54.83 -51.62 31.08
CA ALA A 396 -56.07 -51.34 31.81
C ALA A 396 -56.90 -52.63 31.99
N LEU A 397 -57.00 -53.47 30.97
CA LEU A 397 -57.75 -54.74 31.08
C LEU A 397 -57.07 -55.79 31.98
N LYS A 398 -55.76 -55.64 32.28
CA LYS A 398 -55.02 -56.54 33.18
C LYS A 398 -55.11 -56.14 34.66
N GLU A 399 -55.71 -55.00 34.99
CA GLU A 399 -55.85 -54.52 36.38
C GLU A 399 -57.03 -55.15 37.14
N GLY A 400 -57.80 -56.06 36.52
CA GLY A 400 -58.79 -56.90 37.20
C GLY A 400 -60.14 -56.23 37.47
N TYR A 401 -60.58 -55.34 36.58
CA TYR A 401 -61.88 -54.67 36.67
C TYR A 401 -63.05 -55.65 36.52
N THR A 402 -64.23 -55.31 37.05
CA THR A 402 -65.44 -56.12 36.81
C THR A 402 -65.87 -56.02 35.35
N ARG A 403 -66.55 -57.06 34.86
CA ARG A 403 -66.88 -57.22 33.44
C ARG A 403 -67.63 -56.03 32.82
N GLU A 404 -68.46 -55.34 33.60
CA GLU A 404 -69.18 -54.13 33.20
C GLU A 404 -68.25 -52.93 32.96
N TYR A 405 -67.18 -52.78 33.76
CA TYR A 405 -66.19 -51.72 33.57
C TYR A 405 -65.22 -52.04 32.44
N GLU A 406 -64.88 -53.31 32.21
CA GLU A 406 -64.04 -53.70 31.06
C GLU A 406 -64.70 -53.36 29.71
N GLU A 407 -66.01 -53.53 29.60
CA GLU A 407 -66.76 -53.14 28.39
C GLU A 407 -66.75 -51.62 28.19
N LEU A 408 -66.88 -50.84 29.27
CA LEU A 408 -66.81 -49.38 29.22
C LEU A 408 -65.42 -48.88 28.80
N ILE A 409 -64.36 -49.50 29.33
CA ILE A 409 -62.96 -49.19 28.99
C ILE A 409 -62.71 -49.50 27.51
N ARG A 410 -63.19 -50.64 26.99
CA ARG A 410 -63.06 -50.98 25.57
C ARG A 410 -63.76 -49.96 24.67
N GLN A 411 -64.99 -49.55 25.00
CA GLN A 411 -65.71 -48.53 24.23
C GLN A 411 -65.01 -47.17 24.26
N TYR A 412 -64.46 -46.77 25.41
CA TYR A 412 -63.71 -45.52 25.54
C TYR A 412 -62.46 -45.49 24.64
N PHE A 413 -61.64 -46.54 24.67
CA PHE A 413 -60.45 -46.63 23.82
C PHE A 413 -60.80 -46.81 22.33
N GLU A 414 -61.92 -47.44 22.01
CA GLU A 414 -62.40 -47.52 20.62
C GLU A 414 -62.81 -46.15 20.06
N LEU A 415 -63.51 -45.33 20.85
CA LEU A 415 -63.84 -43.95 20.49
C LEU A 415 -62.58 -43.08 20.33
N LEU A 416 -61.63 -43.21 21.26
CA LEU A 416 -60.34 -42.50 21.21
C LEU A 416 -59.52 -42.87 19.97
N SER A 417 -59.59 -44.14 19.54
CA SER A 417 -58.92 -44.59 18.31
C SER A 417 -59.55 -44.01 17.05
N LYS A 418 -60.89 -43.87 17.01
CA LYS A 418 -61.62 -43.25 15.89
C LYS A 418 -61.39 -41.74 15.79
N GLU A 419 -61.23 -41.04 16.92
CA GLU A 419 -60.85 -39.62 16.94
C GLU A 419 -59.41 -39.38 16.47
N ALA A 420 -58.51 -40.35 16.64
CA ALA A 420 -57.11 -40.23 16.23
C ALA A 420 -56.86 -40.57 14.74
N GLU A 421 -57.86 -41.12 14.04
CA GLU A 421 -57.80 -41.46 12.60
C GLU A 421 -58.38 -40.38 11.67
N HIS A 422 -59.02 -39.35 12.24
CA HIS A 422 -59.40 -38.11 11.55
C HIS A 422 -58.39 -37.00 11.84
#